data_AF-A0A1I8B5Q8-F1
#
_entry.id   AF-A0A1I8B5Q8-F1
#
_cell.length_a   1.000
_cell.length_b   1.000
_cell.length_c   1.000
_cell.angle_alpha   90.00
_cell.angle_beta   90.00
_cell.angle_gamma   90.00
#
_symmetry.space_group_name_H-M   'P 1'
#
loop_
_entity.id
_entity.type
_entity.pdbx_description
1 polymer ?
#
loop_
_entity_poly.entity_id
_entity_poly.type
_entity_poly.pdbx_seq_one_letter_code
_entity_poly.pdbx_strand_id
1 'polypeptide(L)'
;MSQPTCSEADLNNLLDKLKEQTKTAIIAYMKPDGEGYALKLTCEITNNPFYMPFCLVLAEKKQINDSNRPLPSPQAYLLQQELQLDNMLIQENIINGNPSSEYDQLYAAKLTNKEKKQLSQADEEYLQDKQQLSDQFHKTIMQIEGRAVEMTPMIQGVLQKHRMIRPVAPYDVQAMIWNFNTKFTKLRIEMKMQTCHAAAALREKLANNPRKRRNFSKEVVQILNDYYLEHILDPYPSDDVKCELARKTGK
;
A
#
# COMPACT_ATOMS: atom_id res chain seq x y z
N MET A 1 -8.52 -40.12 -68.48
CA MET A 1 -7.82 -40.00 -67.20
C MET A 1 -8.40 -38.80 -66.48
N SER A 2 -9.19 -39.01 -65.43
CA SER A 2 -9.87 -37.93 -64.70
C SER A 2 -8.98 -37.43 -63.58
N GLN A 3 -8.70 -36.13 -63.54
CA GLN A 3 -7.94 -35.52 -62.44
C GLN A 3 -8.79 -35.47 -61.16
N PRO A 4 -8.22 -35.75 -59.98
CA PRO A 4 -8.95 -35.64 -58.73
C PRO A 4 -9.11 -34.15 -58.36
N THR A 5 -10.35 -33.69 -58.27
CA THR A 5 -10.67 -32.35 -57.74
C THR A 5 -10.65 -32.41 -56.22
N CYS A 6 -9.70 -31.72 -55.59
CA CYS A 6 -9.61 -31.56 -54.13
C CYS A 6 -10.89 -30.90 -53.60
N SER A 7 -11.58 -31.53 -52.64
CA SER A 7 -12.83 -30.98 -52.10
C SER A 7 -12.53 -29.83 -51.13
N GLU A 8 -13.44 -28.86 -51.01
CA GLU A 8 -13.29 -27.72 -50.09
C GLU A 8 -13.10 -28.16 -48.62
N ALA A 9 -13.66 -29.33 -48.27
CA ALA A 9 -13.46 -29.97 -46.98
C ALA A 9 -12.00 -30.41 -46.75
N ASP A 10 -11.30 -30.87 -47.79
CA ASP A 10 -9.90 -31.28 -47.71
C ASP A 10 -8.97 -30.08 -47.48
N LEU A 11 -9.31 -28.93 -48.07
CA LEU A 11 -8.54 -27.70 -47.95
C LEU A 11 -8.68 -27.08 -46.54
N ASN A 12 -9.89 -27.09 -45.99
CA ASN A 12 -10.15 -26.67 -44.62
C ASN A 12 -9.46 -27.58 -43.59
N ASN A 13 -9.49 -28.89 -43.82
CA ASN A 13 -8.80 -29.86 -42.96
C ASN A 13 -7.27 -29.69 -42.99
N LEU A 14 -6.71 -29.36 -44.16
CA LEU A 14 -5.30 -29.01 -44.30
C LEU A 14 -4.95 -27.72 -43.53
N LEU A 15 -5.82 -26.71 -43.61
CA LEU A 15 -5.62 -25.42 -42.93
C LEU A 15 -5.65 -25.58 -41.40
N ASP A 16 -6.55 -26.41 -40.88
CA ASP A 16 -6.65 -26.65 -39.43
C ASP A 16 -5.49 -27.50 -38.91
N LYS A 17 -5.00 -28.46 -39.70
CA LYS A 17 -3.73 -29.17 -39.40
C LYS A 17 -2.55 -28.21 -39.34
N LEU A 18 -2.46 -27.27 -40.28
CA LEU A 18 -1.40 -26.24 -40.31
C LEU A 18 -1.47 -25.34 -39.07
N LYS A 19 -2.66 -24.92 -38.66
CA LYS A 19 -2.86 -24.11 -37.44
C LYS A 19 -2.42 -24.86 -36.18
N GLU A 20 -2.82 -26.12 -36.02
CA GLU A 20 -2.45 -26.91 -34.84
C GLU A 20 -0.96 -27.28 -34.81
N GLN A 21 -0.34 -27.54 -35.96
CA GLN A 21 1.12 -27.69 -36.06
C GLN A 21 1.85 -26.41 -35.67
N THR A 22 1.38 -25.26 -36.12
CA THR A 22 1.97 -23.95 -35.79
C THR A 22 1.84 -23.65 -34.30
N LYS A 23 0.68 -23.92 -33.71
CA LYS A 23 0.41 -23.74 -32.27
C LYS A 23 1.27 -24.67 -31.41
N THR A 24 1.44 -25.93 -31.81
CA THR A 24 2.30 -26.91 -31.13
C THR A 24 3.77 -26.50 -31.21
N ALA A 25 4.22 -26.04 -32.37
CA ALA A 25 5.57 -25.51 -32.56
C ALA A 25 5.81 -24.30 -31.64
N ILE A 26 4.90 -23.32 -31.63
CA ILE A 26 4.98 -22.13 -30.75
C ILE A 26 5.08 -22.53 -29.27
N ILE A 27 4.27 -23.50 -28.81
CA ILE A 27 4.30 -23.99 -27.43
C ILE A 27 5.63 -24.69 -27.10
N ALA A 28 6.16 -25.49 -28.03
CA ALA A 28 7.47 -26.14 -27.89
C ALA A 28 8.64 -25.13 -27.86
N TYR A 29 8.49 -23.99 -28.56
CA TYR A 29 9.48 -22.91 -28.58
C TYR A 29 9.48 -22.01 -27.34
N MET A 30 8.58 -22.22 -26.37
CA MET A 30 8.38 -21.30 -25.25
C MET A 30 8.98 -21.70 -23.88
N LYS A 31 9.73 -22.81 -23.71
CA LYS A 31 10.57 -23.08 -22.48
C LYS A 31 11.71 -24.11 -22.71
N PRO A 32 12.87 -24.05 -22.00
CA PRO A 32 13.64 -22.89 -21.57
C PRO A 32 15.17 -23.06 -21.79
N ASP A 33 15.75 -22.25 -22.67
CA ASP A 33 17.09 -21.64 -22.54
C ASP A 33 16.93 -20.20 -23.06
N GLY A 34 16.19 -19.40 -22.29
CA GLY A 34 15.39 -18.28 -22.81
C GLY A 34 16.17 -17.13 -23.45
N GLU A 35 17.43 -16.91 -23.08
CA GLU A 35 18.19 -15.76 -23.60
C GLU A 35 18.88 -16.06 -24.94
N GLY A 36 19.56 -17.21 -25.06
CA GLY A 36 20.27 -17.60 -26.28
C GLY A 36 19.33 -17.87 -27.46
N TYR A 37 18.19 -18.51 -27.18
CA TYR A 37 17.19 -18.81 -28.21
C TYR A 37 16.43 -17.57 -28.67
N ALA A 38 16.06 -16.67 -27.74
CA ALA A 38 15.41 -15.40 -28.10
C ALA A 38 16.34 -14.52 -28.95
N LEU A 39 17.64 -14.48 -28.65
CA LEU A 39 18.63 -13.77 -29.47
C LEU A 39 18.73 -14.36 -30.88
N LYS A 40 18.77 -15.69 -31.01
CA LYS A 40 18.83 -16.38 -32.29
C LYS A 40 17.58 -16.13 -33.14
N LEU A 41 16.40 -16.28 -32.56
CA LEU A 41 15.13 -16.05 -33.24
C LEU A 41 14.98 -14.57 -33.66
N THR A 42 15.39 -13.64 -32.79
CA THR A 42 15.40 -12.20 -33.12
C THR A 42 16.30 -11.95 -34.33
N CYS A 43 17.49 -12.54 -34.37
CA CYS A 43 18.41 -12.41 -35.50
C CYS A 43 17.80 -12.96 -36.80
N GLU A 44 17.22 -14.16 -36.77
CA GLU A 44 16.56 -14.79 -37.92
C GLU A 44 15.39 -13.95 -38.44
N ILE A 45 14.56 -13.39 -37.56
CA ILE A 45 13.46 -12.50 -37.92
C ILE A 45 14.00 -11.20 -38.53
N THR A 46 14.99 -10.56 -37.90
CA THR A 46 15.54 -9.28 -38.38
C THR A 46 16.31 -9.40 -39.69
N ASN A 47 16.88 -10.56 -39.99
CA ASN A 47 17.59 -10.84 -41.24
C ASN A 47 16.65 -11.14 -42.41
N ASN A 48 15.35 -11.33 -42.15
CA ASN A 48 14.38 -11.55 -43.21
C ASN A 48 14.20 -10.24 -44.03
N PRO A 49 14.38 -10.26 -45.37
CA PRO A 49 14.30 -9.06 -46.20
C PRO A 49 12.92 -8.38 -46.16
N PHE A 50 11.86 -9.12 -45.82
CA PHE A 50 10.50 -8.59 -45.70
C PHE A 50 10.18 -8.04 -44.30
N TYR A 51 11.05 -8.27 -43.31
CA TYR A 51 10.80 -7.85 -41.93
C TYR A 51 10.66 -6.33 -41.79
N MET A 52 11.61 -5.56 -42.31
CA MET A 52 11.58 -4.10 -42.22
C MET A 52 10.37 -3.49 -42.95
N PRO A 53 10.05 -3.87 -44.20
CA PRO A 53 8.81 -3.45 -44.86
C PRO A 53 7.55 -3.79 -44.06
N PHE A 54 7.45 -5.01 -43.52
CA PHE A 54 6.30 -5.44 -42.74
C PHE A 54 6.14 -4.65 -41.44
N CYS A 55 7.25 -4.38 -40.74
CA CYS A 55 7.27 -3.54 -39.55
C CYS A 55 6.80 -2.11 -39.81
N LEU A 56 7.18 -1.51 -40.95
CA LEU A 56 6.71 -0.18 -41.32
C LEU A 56 5.19 -0.13 -41.53
N VAL A 57 4.64 -1.07 -42.31
CA VAL A 57 3.19 -1.17 -42.56
C VAL A 57 2.40 -1.39 -41.27
N LEU A 58 2.89 -2.28 -40.40
CA LEU A 58 2.24 -2.54 -39.14
C LEU A 58 2.37 -1.35 -38.16
N ALA A 59 3.50 -0.63 -38.17
CA ALA A 59 3.67 0.58 -37.36
C ALA A 59 2.70 1.69 -37.81
N GLU A 60 2.53 1.89 -39.12
CA GLU A 60 1.57 2.85 -39.69
C GLU A 60 0.13 2.50 -39.29
N LYS A 61 -0.29 1.24 -39.49
CA LYS A 61 -1.63 0.78 -39.07
C LYS A 61 -1.86 0.97 -37.57
N LYS A 62 -0.83 0.78 -36.76
CA LYS A 62 -0.90 0.95 -35.32
C LYS A 62 -1.03 2.42 -34.91
N GLN A 63 -0.29 3.33 -35.54
CA GLN A 63 -0.42 4.78 -35.30
C GLN A 63 -1.83 5.29 -35.62
N ILE A 64 -2.44 4.79 -36.69
CA ILE A 64 -3.83 5.13 -37.05
C ILE A 64 -4.79 4.69 -35.93
N ASN A 65 -4.60 3.49 -35.38
CA ASN A 65 -5.42 3.00 -34.27
C ASN A 65 -5.18 3.78 -32.98
N ASP A 66 -3.93 4.16 -32.67
CA ASP A 66 -3.58 4.89 -31.46
C ASP A 66 -4.07 6.34 -31.47
N SER A 67 -4.18 6.97 -32.66
CA SER A 67 -4.76 8.31 -32.81
C SER A 67 -6.20 8.39 -32.30
N ASN A 68 -6.92 7.25 -32.33
CA ASN A 68 -8.29 7.14 -31.84
C ASN A 68 -8.38 6.72 -30.36
N ARG A 69 -7.23 6.50 -29.69
CA ARG A 69 -7.19 5.97 -28.34
C ARG A 69 -6.90 7.07 -27.32
N PRO A 70 -7.83 7.36 -26.39
CA PRO A 70 -7.56 8.36 -25.37
C PRO A 70 -6.41 7.89 -24.47
N LEU A 71 -5.53 8.82 -24.11
CA LEU A 71 -4.58 8.61 -23.02
C LEU A 71 -5.37 8.34 -21.73
N PRO A 72 -4.92 7.41 -20.88
CA PRO A 72 -5.68 7.12 -19.67
C PRO A 72 -5.66 8.35 -18.75
N SER A 73 -6.83 8.76 -18.25
CA SER A 73 -6.99 10.02 -17.54
C SER A 73 -6.39 9.99 -16.12
N PRO A 74 -5.92 11.14 -15.60
CA PRO A 74 -5.53 11.26 -14.20
C PRO A 74 -6.68 10.87 -13.27
N GLN A 75 -6.41 9.97 -12.33
CA GLN A 75 -7.41 9.46 -11.39
C GLN A 75 -7.48 10.41 -10.17
N ALA A 76 -8.16 11.54 -10.34
CA ALA A 76 -8.27 12.59 -9.32
C ALA A 76 -8.77 12.06 -7.95
N TYR A 77 -9.67 11.08 -7.96
CA TYR A 77 -10.18 10.44 -6.75
C TYR A 77 -9.07 9.75 -5.93
N LEU A 78 -8.09 9.13 -6.59
CA LEU A 78 -6.95 8.50 -5.89
C LEU A 78 -6.08 9.55 -5.22
N LEU A 79 -5.81 10.66 -5.90
CA LEU A 79 -5.01 11.74 -5.33
C LEU A 79 -5.70 12.37 -4.11
N GLN A 80 -7.01 12.58 -4.20
CA GLN A 80 -7.80 13.06 -3.07
C GLN A 80 -7.77 12.08 -1.90
N GLN A 81 -7.91 10.78 -2.16
CA GLN A 81 -7.83 9.74 -1.13
C GLN A 81 -6.44 9.68 -0.48
N GLU A 82 -5.38 9.79 -1.27
CA GLU A 82 -4.00 9.79 -0.79
C GLU A 82 -3.75 10.98 0.15
N LEU A 83 -4.20 12.18 -0.21
CA LEU A 83 -4.11 13.39 0.63
C LEU A 83 -4.89 13.25 1.95
N GLN A 84 -6.10 12.68 1.91
CA GLN A 84 -6.88 12.44 3.11
C GLN A 84 -6.16 11.50 4.09
N LEU A 85 -5.54 10.45 3.56
CA LEU A 85 -4.76 9.50 4.36
C LEU A 85 -3.49 10.15 4.94
N ASP A 86 -2.80 10.99 4.18
CA ASP A 86 -1.63 11.73 4.67
C ASP A 86 -1.98 12.62 5.86
N ASN A 87 -3.09 13.35 5.78
CA ASN A 87 -3.57 14.17 6.89
C ASN A 87 -3.86 13.32 8.15
N MET A 88 -4.47 12.14 7.99
CA MET A 88 -4.72 11.23 9.11
C MET A 88 -3.41 10.69 9.71
N LEU A 89 -2.41 10.36 8.90
CA LEU A 89 -1.12 9.86 9.39
C LEU A 89 -0.28 10.96 10.06
N ILE A 90 -0.40 12.22 9.62
CA ILE A 90 0.21 13.37 10.27
C ILE A 90 -0.42 13.60 11.65
N GLN A 91 -1.75 13.55 11.76
CA GLN A 91 -2.45 13.63 13.06
C GLN A 91 -1.99 12.52 14.02
N GLU A 92 -1.78 11.33 13.48
CA GLU A 92 -1.26 10.20 14.24
C GLU A 92 0.22 10.31 14.58
N ASN A 93 0.94 11.36 14.13
CA ASN A 93 2.39 11.50 14.28
C ASN A 93 3.15 10.28 13.73
N ILE A 94 2.64 9.65 12.68
CA ILE A 94 3.30 8.55 11.97
C ILE A 94 4.18 9.11 10.86
N ILE A 95 3.74 10.18 10.19
CA ILE A 95 4.54 10.90 9.18
C ILE A 95 4.95 12.25 9.75
N ASN A 96 6.17 12.67 9.42
CA ASN A 96 6.65 14.01 9.72
C ASN A 96 5.85 15.04 8.92
N GLY A 97 5.01 15.81 9.62
CA GLY A 97 4.31 16.97 9.10
C GLY A 97 4.07 17.95 10.24
N ASN A 98 3.93 19.24 9.94
CA ASN A 98 3.51 20.17 10.99
C ASN A 98 2.10 19.75 11.43
N PRO A 99 1.88 19.42 12.73
CA PRO A 99 0.54 19.17 13.22
C PRO A 99 -0.30 20.40 12.93
N SER A 100 -1.25 20.26 12.01
CA SER A 100 -2.08 21.38 11.54
C SER A 100 -3.09 21.83 12.60
N SER A 101 -3.23 21.04 13.67
CA SER A 101 -4.18 21.28 14.76
C SER A 101 -3.46 21.79 16.02
N GLU A 102 -3.92 22.91 16.54
CA GLU A 102 -3.55 23.48 17.86
C GLU A 102 -3.69 22.45 18.99
N TYR A 103 -4.60 21.47 18.83
CA TYR A 103 -4.82 20.37 19.76
C TYR A 103 -3.63 19.39 19.86
N ASP A 104 -2.92 19.15 18.75
CA ASP A 104 -1.80 18.22 18.69
C ASP A 104 -0.52 18.84 19.26
N GLN A 105 -0.35 20.16 19.10
CA GLN A 105 0.69 20.93 19.78
C GLN A 105 0.47 20.91 21.30
N LEU A 106 -0.79 20.99 21.75
CA LEU A 106 -1.17 20.83 23.16
C LEU A 106 -0.95 19.41 23.68
N TYR A 107 -1.16 18.36 22.86
CA TYR A 107 -0.89 16.96 23.24
C TYR A 107 0.62 16.66 23.31
N ALA A 108 1.40 17.15 22.35
CA ALA A 108 2.86 17.11 22.37
C ALA A 108 3.42 17.91 23.56
N ALA A 109 2.86 19.09 23.86
CA ALA A 109 3.20 19.89 25.04
C ALA A 109 2.81 19.19 26.36
N LYS A 110 1.72 18.39 26.38
CA LYS A 110 1.36 17.55 27.52
C LYS A 110 2.32 16.37 27.72
N LEU A 111 2.89 15.83 26.65
CA LEU A 111 3.93 14.80 26.71
C LEU A 111 5.27 15.37 27.22
N THR A 112 5.66 16.57 26.78
CA THR A 112 6.91 17.22 27.21
C THR A 112 6.84 17.83 28.61
N ASN A 113 5.67 18.31 29.06
CA ASN A 113 5.45 18.81 30.43
C ASN A 113 5.22 17.69 31.47
N LYS A 114 5.31 16.41 31.10
CA LYS A 114 5.23 15.29 32.04
C LYS A 114 6.60 15.13 32.73
N GLU A 115 6.99 16.12 33.53
CA GLU A 115 8.07 15.98 34.49
C GLU A 115 7.76 14.77 35.40
N LYS A 116 8.46 13.66 35.16
CA LYS A 116 8.67 12.52 36.07
C LYS A 116 7.43 11.96 36.79
N LYS A 117 6.26 11.91 36.15
CA LYS A 117 5.20 10.98 36.56
C LYS A 117 5.48 9.66 35.87
N GLN A 118 5.87 8.62 36.63
CA GLN A 118 6.10 7.26 36.10
C GLN A 118 5.03 6.94 35.06
N LEU A 119 5.44 6.77 33.80
CA LEU A 119 4.54 6.43 32.71
C LEU A 119 3.91 5.08 33.06
N SER A 120 2.61 4.89 32.79
CA SER A 120 2.05 3.57 33.01
C SER A 120 2.74 2.59 32.07
N GLN A 121 2.97 1.35 32.50
CA GLN A 121 3.51 0.30 31.62
C GLN A 121 2.71 0.20 30.29
N ALA A 122 1.40 0.46 30.36
CA ALA A 122 0.52 0.53 29.19
C ALA A 122 0.83 1.69 28.22
N ASP A 123 1.23 2.85 28.76
CA ASP A 123 1.61 4.01 27.97
C ASP A 123 2.96 3.75 27.27
N GLU A 124 3.90 3.09 27.96
CA GLU A 124 5.22 2.72 27.40
C GLU A 124 5.06 1.70 26.27
N GLU A 125 4.26 0.66 26.47
CA GLU A 125 3.93 -0.34 25.44
C GLU A 125 3.27 0.31 24.22
N TYR A 126 2.31 1.22 24.43
CA TYR A 126 1.66 1.95 23.34
C TYR A 126 2.66 2.80 22.52
N LEU A 127 3.58 3.50 23.18
CA LEU A 127 4.60 4.29 22.50
C LEU A 127 5.56 3.40 21.69
N GLN A 128 5.93 2.25 22.24
CA GLN A 128 6.76 1.26 21.55
C GLN A 128 6.05 0.69 20.32
N ASP A 129 4.80 0.23 20.47
CA ASP A 129 3.97 -0.29 19.37
C ASP A 129 3.77 0.76 18.26
N LYS A 130 3.56 2.03 18.66
CA LYS A 130 3.43 3.16 17.73
C LYS A 130 4.73 3.46 16.98
N GLN A 131 5.87 3.40 17.65
CA GLN A 131 7.18 3.56 17.02
C GLN A 131 7.42 2.45 15.99
N GLN A 132 7.16 1.19 16.36
CA GLN A 132 7.29 0.06 15.45
C GLN A 132 6.37 0.21 14.21
N LEU A 133 5.14 0.67 14.40
CA LEU A 133 4.21 0.95 13.31
C LEU A 133 4.77 2.03 12.35
N SER A 134 5.35 3.09 12.91
CA SER A 134 5.99 4.15 12.13
C SER A 134 7.18 3.63 11.32
N ASP A 135 8.08 2.86 11.94
CA ASP A 135 9.25 2.29 11.26
C ASP A 135 8.84 1.36 10.11
N GLN A 136 7.83 0.52 10.34
CA GLN A 136 7.30 -0.39 9.31
C GLN A 136 6.66 0.38 8.15
N PHE A 137 5.90 1.43 8.44
CA PHE A 137 5.31 2.29 7.42
C PHE A 137 6.39 2.91 6.53
N HIS A 138 7.38 3.60 7.11
CA HIS A 138 8.43 4.26 6.35
C HIS A 138 9.24 3.27 5.51
N LYS A 139 9.63 2.13 6.10
CA LYS A 139 10.33 1.07 5.38
C LYS A 139 9.54 0.59 4.16
N THR A 140 8.24 0.35 4.31
CA THR A 140 7.41 -0.19 3.23
C THR A 140 7.15 0.86 2.15
N ILE A 141 6.89 2.12 2.53
CA ILE A 141 6.74 3.22 1.56
C ILE A 141 8.03 3.41 0.75
N MET A 142 9.20 3.43 1.40
CA MET A 142 10.48 3.54 0.69
C MET A 142 10.67 2.40 -0.33
N GLN A 143 10.25 1.18 0.00
CA GLN A 143 10.31 0.06 -0.94
C GLN A 143 9.36 0.25 -2.12
N ILE A 144 8.12 0.68 -1.88
CA ILE A 144 7.13 0.94 -2.94
C ILE A 144 7.64 2.04 -3.89
N GLU A 145 8.18 3.13 -3.34
CA GLU A 145 8.71 4.25 -4.12
C GLU A 145 9.97 3.86 -4.89
N GLY A 146 10.90 3.14 -4.27
CA GLY A 146 12.08 2.61 -4.94
C GLY A 146 11.71 1.72 -6.13
N ARG A 147 10.75 0.81 -5.94
CA ARG A 147 10.24 -0.05 -7.02
C ARG A 147 9.50 0.74 -8.12
N ALA A 148 8.79 1.80 -7.76
CA ALA A 148 8.11 2.65 -8.74
C ALA A 148 9.11 3.36 -9.67
N VAL A 149 10.21 3.87 -9.11
CA VAL A 149 11.31 4.50 -9.87
C VAL A 149 11.98 3.48 -10.79
N GLU A 150 12.30 2.28 -10.30
CA GLU A 150 12.93 1.20 -11.08
C GLU A 150 12.04 0.68 -12.21
N MET A 151 10.72 0.75 -12.07
CA MET A 151 9.78 0.16 -13.01
C MET A 151 9.78 0.85 -14.38
N THR A 152 9.93 2.18 -14.41
CA THR A 152 9.91 2.95 -15.67
C THR A 152 11.04 2.52 -16.65
N PRO A 153 12.33 2.51 -16.25
CA PRO A 153 13.39 2.04 -17.13
C PRO A 153 13.26 0.55 -17.45
N MET A 154 12.74 -0.27 -16.53
CA MET A 154 12.48 -1.69 -16.80
C MET A 154 11.43 -1.88 -17.91
N ILE A 155 10.29 -1.18 -17.83
CA ILE A 155 9.24 -1.20 -18.85
C ILE A 155 9.80 -0.74 -20.20
N GLN A 156 10.54 0.37 -20.21
CA GLN A 156 11.16 0.89 -21.43
C GLN A 156 12.13 -0.12 -22.03
N GLY A 157 12.96 -0.78 -21.23
CA GLY A 157 13.89 -1.82 -21.69
C GLY A 157 13.18 -3.04 -22.29
N VAL A 158 12.12 -3.53 -21.64
CA VAL A 158 11.31 -4.65 -22.15
C VAL A 158 10.62 -4.29 -23.46
N LEU A 159 10.00 -3.11 -23.53
CA LEU A 159 9.32 -2.65 -24.74
C LEU A 159 10.29 -2.34 -25.89
N GLN A 160 11.51 -1.89 -25.58
CA GLN A 160 12.57 -1.72 -26.56
C GLN A 160 13.00 -3.06 -27.16
N LYS A 161 13.14 -4.12 -26.34
CA LYS A 161 13.37 -5.49 -26.83
C LYS A 161 12.21 -5.97 -27.69
N HIS A 162 10.96 -5.74 -27.28
CA HIS A 162 9.80 -6.10 -28.08
C HIS A 162 9.75 -5.37 -29.43
N ARG A 163 10.24 -4.13 -29.49
CA ARG A 163 10.32 -3.34 -30.73
C ARG A 163 11.18 -4.00 -31.81
N MET A 164 12.05 -4.93 -31.44
CA MET A 164 12.89 -5.71 -32.36
C MET A 164 12.14 -6.86 -33.06
N ILE A 165 10.92 -7.17 -32.65
CA ILE A 165 10.13 -8.32 -33.17
C ILE A 165 8.73 -7.88 -33.60
N ARG A 166 8.20 -6.78 -33.05
CA ARG A 166 6.88 -6.24 -33.40
C ARG A 166 6.85 -4.72 -33.25
N PRO A 167 5.94 -4.02 -33.94
CA PRO A 167 5.74 -2.59 -33.70
C PRO A 167 5.19 -2.30 -32.31
N VAL A 168 5.91 -1.45 -31.58
CA VAL A 168 5.50 -0.87 -30.30
C VAL A 168 5.36 0.63 -30.52
N ALA A 169 4.17 1.16 -30.24
CA ALA A 169 3.91 2.57 -30.42
C ALA A 169 4.33 3.36 -29.17
N PRO A 170 4.65 4.67 -29.31
CA PRO A 170 4.92 5.53 -28.16
C PRO A 170 3.78 5.55 -27.14
N TYR A 171 2.53 5.47 -27.62
CA TYR A 171 1.34 5.37 -26.78
C TYR A 171 1.39 4.12 -25.87
N ASP A 172 1.80 2.94 -26.37
CA ASP A 172 1.87 1.72 -25.56
C ASP A 172 2.84 1.87 -24.39
N VAL A 173 3.97 2.54 -24.62
CA VAL A 173 4.99 2.79 -23.59
C VAL A 173 4.41 3.69 -22.50
N GLN A 174 3.76 4.79 -22.90
CA GLN A 174 3.14 5.73 -21.97
C GLN A 174 1.99 5.08 -21.20
N ALA A 175 1.11 4.34 -21.89
CA ALA A 175 0.00 3.62 -21.27
C ALA A 175 0.49 2.56 -20.29
N MET A 176 1.58 1.84 -20.60
CA MET A 176 2.16 0.87 -19.68
C MET A 176 2.74 1.55 -18.44
N ILE A 177 3.57 2.59 -18.61
CA ILE A 177 4.11 3.38 -17.49
C ILE A 177 2.97 3.91 -16.62
N TRP A 178 1.92 4.46 -17.24
CA TRP A 178 0.80 5.01 -16.51
C TRP A 178 0.01 3.95 -15.73
N ASN A 179 -0.24 2.78 -16.33
CA ASN A 179 -0.89 1.67 -15.66
C ASN A 179 -0.10 1.20 -14.41
N PHE A 180 1.22 1.13 -14.52
CA PHE A 180 2.06 0.75 -13.38
C PHE A 180 2.11 1.84 -12.31
N ASN A 181 2.27 3.11 -12.69
CA ASN A 181 2.20 4.23 -11.74
C ASN A 181 0.86 4.26 -11.00
N THR A 182 -0.25 4.00 -11.70
CA THR A 182 -1.57 3.87 -11.08
C THR A 182 -1.61 2.74 -10.05
N LYS A 183 -0.99 1.59 -10.34
CA LYS A 183 -0.89 0.47 -9.39
C LYS A 183 -0.04 0.86 -8.17
N PHE A 184 1.09 1.54 -8.37
CA PHE A 184 1.90 2.03 -7.25
C PHE A 184 1.17 3.05 -6.39
N THR A 185 0.40 3.98 -7.00
CA THR A 185 -0.47 4.90 -6.25
C THR A 185 -1.48 4.13 -5.40
N LYS A 186 -2.14 3.10 -5.96
CA LYS A 186 -3.07 2.26 -5.20
C LYS A 186 -2.39 1.52 -4.05
N LEU A 187 -1.18 0.98 -4.27
CA LEU A 187 -0.40 0.35 -3.21
C LEU A 187 -0.02 1.34 -2.10
N ARG A 188 0.38 2.57 -2.43
CA ARG A 188 0.64 3.61 -1.42
C ARG A 188 -0.60 3.91 -0.60
N ILE A 189 -1.75 4.12 -1.26
CA ILE A 189 -3.04 4.37 -0.60
C ILE A 189 -3.41 3.21 0.32
N GLU A 190 -3.27 1.97 -0.13
CA GLU A 190 -3.56 0.77 0.67
C GLU A 190 -2.66 0.69 1.90
N MET A 191 -1.35 0.92 1.74
CA MET A 191 -0.41 0.94 2.86
C MET A 191 -0.73 2.04 3.88
N LYS A 192 -1.07 3.25 3.40
CA LYS A 192 -1.47 4.36 4.27
C LYS A 192 -2.76 4.02 5.03
N MET A 193 -3.75 3.42 4.37
CA MET A 193 -5.02 3.00 4.97
C MET A 193 -4.82 1.94 6.06
N GLN A 194 -4.03 0.89 5.78
CA GLN A 194 -3.70 -0.14 6.77
C GLN A 194 -3.01 0.46 8.00
N THR A 195 -2.13 1.43 7.78
CA THR A 195 -1.41 2.12 8.86
C THR A 195 -2.35 2.98 9.70
N CYS A 196 -3.28 3.72 9.09
CA CYS A 196 -4.32 4.46 9.82
C CYS A 196 -5.19 3.53 10.67
N HIS A 197 -5.60 2.38 10.14
CA HIS A 197 -6.38 1.40 10.88
C HIS A 197 -5.61 0.83 12.07
N ALA A 198 -4.34 0.48 11.88
CA ALA A 198 -3.48 0.00 12.95
C ALA A 198 -3.29 1.07 14.05
N ALA A 199 -3.09 2.33 13.66
CA ALA A 199 -2.95 3.44 14.60
C ALA A 199 -4.22 3.66 15.43
N ALA A 200 -5.39 3.62 14.79
CA ALA A 200 -6.67 3.69 15.47
C ALA A 200 -6.87 2.52 16.46
N ALA A 201 -6.48 1.30 16.08
CA ALA A 201 -6.56 0.13 16.95
C ALA A 201 -5.62 0.26 18.17
N LEU A 202 -4.43 0.83 18.01
CA LEU A 202 -3.54 1.13 19.14
C LEU A 202 -4.16 2.15 20.10
N ARG A 203 -4.82 3.19 19.58
CA ARG A 203 -5.55 4.18 20.39
C ARG A 203 -6.70 3.53 21.18
N GLU A 204 -7.46 2.65 20.55
CA GLU A 204 -8.53 1.90 21.20
C GLU A 204 -8.01 0.97 22.30
N LYS A 205 -6.92 0.24 22.03
CA LYS A 205 -6.24 -0.62 23.02
C LYS A 205 -5.80 0.18 24.25
N LEU A 206 -5.26 1.38 24.05
CA LEU A 206 -4.86 2.28 25.14
C LEU A 206 -6.06 2.75 25.96
N ALA A 207 -7.15 3.15 25.29
CA ALA A 207 -8.37 3.62 25.96
C ALA A 207 -9.07 2.52 26.78
N ASN A 208 -9.03 1.28 26.29
CA ASN A 208 -9.64 0.11 26.93
C ASN A 208 -8.74 -0.54 27.99
N ASN A 209 -7.50 -0.05 28.17
CA ASN A 209 -6.58 -0.63 29.16
C ASN A 209 -7.09 -0.29 30.58
N PRO A 210 -7.47 -1.30 31.40
CA PRO A 210 -8.07 -1.04 32.70
C PRO A 210 -7.09 -0.29 33.59
N ARG A 211 -7.51 0.87 34.12
CA ARG A 211 -6.77 1.54 35.19
C ARG A 211 -6.60 0.53 36.33
N LYS A 212 -5.36 0.17 36.66
CA LYS A 212 -5.07 -0.73 37.80
C LYS A 212 -5.89 -0.30 39.01
N ARG A 213 -6.68 -1.22 39.56
CA ARG A 213 -7.43 -0.99 40.80
C ARG A 213 -6.44 -0.55 41.86
N ARG A 214 -6.52 0.73 42.27
CA ARG A 214 -5.64 1.27 43.30
C ARG A 214 -6.13 0.73 44.64
N ASN A 215 -5.48 -0.30 45.16
CA ASN A 215 -5.71 -0.74 46.53
C ASN A 215 -5.34 0.39 47.48
N PHE A 216 -6.21 0.68 48.44
CA PHE A 216 -5.87 1.59 49.53
C PHE A 216 -4.80 0.94 50.42
N SER A 217 -3.87 1.73 50.95
CA SER A 217 -2.95 1.23 51.97
C SER A 217 -3.73 0.90 53.24
N LYS A 218 -3.18 0.04 54.10
CA LYS A 218 -3.82 -0.31 55.38
C LYS A 218 -4.12 0.92 56.24
N GLU A 219 -3.23 1.91 56.23
CA GLU A 219 -3.41 3.19 56.92
C GLU A 219 -4.59 3.99 56.37
N VAL A 220 -4.73 4.08 55.05
CA VAL A 220 -5.86 4.78 54.42
C VAL A 220 -7.17 4.07 54.73
N VAL A 221 -7.19 2.74 54.68
CA VAL A 221 -8.38 1.96 55.08
C VAL A 221 -8.73 2.21 56.54
N GLN A 222 -7.73 2.30 57.43
CA GLN A 222 -7.96 2.58 58.84
C GLN A 222 -8.57 3.97 59.04
N ILE A 223 -8.03 5.02 58.42
CA ILE A 223 -8.56 6.39 58.50
C ILE A 223 -10.03 6.45 58.06
N LEU A 224 -10.37 5.76 56.98
CA LEU A 224 -11.75 5.72 56.47
C LEU A 224 -12.68 4.92 57.39
N ASN A 225 -12.18 3.83 57.97
CA ASN A 225 -12.95 3.03 58.93
C ASN A 225 -13.17 3.78 60.26
N ASP A 226 -12.15 4.49 60.77
CA ASP A 226 -12.26 5.27 61.99
C ASP A 226 -13.33 6.35 61.84
N TYR A 227 -13.34 7.07 60.71
CA TYR A 227 -14.40 8.03 60.40
C TYR A 227 -15.78 7.39 60.38
N TYR A 228 -15.92 6.24 59.73
CA TYR A 228 -17.18 5.51 59.65
C TYR A 228 -17.69 5.08 61.03
N LEU A 229 -16.80 4.61 61.90
CA LEU A 229 -17.15 4.17 63.26
C LEU A 229 -17.54 5.35 64.16
N GLU A 230 -16.85 6.48 64.04
CA GLU A 230 -17.19 7.71 64.78
C GLU A 230 -18.54 8.30 64.33
N HIS A 231 -18.92 8.09 63.07
CA HIS A 231 -20.12 8.64 62.44
C HIS A 231 -21.16 7.56 62.09
N ILE A 232 -21.30 6.51 62.91
CA ILE A 232 -22.26 5.41 62.66
C ILE A 232 -23.70 5.91 62.51
N LEU A 233 -24.08 6.96 63.23
CA LEU A 233 -25.43 7.52 63.19
C LEU A 233 -25.68 8.42 61.98
N ASP A 234 -24.63 9.01 61.42
CA ASP A 234 -24.69 9.83 60.19
C ASP A 234 -23.47 9.55 59.30
N PRO A 235 -23.47 8.41 58.58
CA PRO A 235 -22.28 7.91 57.90
C PRO A 235 -21.93 8.67 56.62
N TYR A 236 -22.72 9.68 56.24
CA TYR A 236 -22.55 10.43 55.00
C TYR A 236 -21.81 11.75 55.28
N PRO A 237 -20.50 11.84 54.98
CA PRO A 237 -19.74 13.06 55.21
C PRO A 237 -20.26 14.21 54.35
N SER A 238 -20.25 15.42 54.91
CA SER A 238 -20.41 16.65 54.14
C SER A 238 -19.21 16.88 53.21
N ASP A 239 -19.33 17.76 52.23
CA ASP A 239 -18.28 17.97 51.22
C ASP A 239 -16.97 18.50 51.83
N ASP A 240 -17.05 19.27 52.91
CA ASP A 240 -15.88 19.73 53.66
C ASP A 240 -15.13 18.56 54.33
N VAL A 241 -15.88 17.64 54.93
CA VAL A 241 -15.32 16.45 55.59
C VAL A 241 -14.72 15.49 54.56
N LYS A 242 -15.34 15.35 53.39
CA LYS A 242 -14.76 14.61 52.27
C LYS A 242 -13.41 15.20 51.85
N CYS A 243 -13.29 16.52 51.80
CA CYS A 243 -12.02 17.20 51.47
C CYS A 243 -10.93 16.93 52.53
N GLU A 244 -11.28 16.92 53.81
CA GLU A 244 -10.32 16.58 54.86
C GLU A 244 -9.87 15.12 54.81
N LEU A 245 -10.79 14.18 54.59
CA LEU A 245 -10.47 12.76 54.43
C LEU A 245 -9.62 12.51 53.18
N ALA A 246 -9.93 13.16 52.07
CA ALA A 246 -9.12 13.14 50.84
C ALA A 246 -7.69 13.64 51.10
N ARG A 247 -7.55 14.74 51.85
CA ARG A 247 -6.25 15.28 52.27
C ARG A 247 -5.47 14.32 53.16
N LYS A 248 -6.12 13.66 54.13
CA LYS A 248 -5.50 12.66 55.01
C LYS A 248 -5.09 11.38 54.27
N THR A 249 -5.84 11.01 53.23
CA THR A 249 -5.64 9.76 52.49
C THR A 249 -4.84 9.94 51.19
N GLY A 250 -4.53 11.18 50.81
CA GLY A 250 -3.77 11.53 49.61
C GLY A 250 -4.49 11.17 48.31
N LYS A 251 -5.83 11.14 48.33
CA LYS A 251 -6.68 10.60 47.26
C LYS A 251 -7.78 11.57 46.87
#